data_AF-A0AA90NPU1-F1
#
_entry.id   AF-A0AA90NPU1-F1
#
_cell.length_a   1.000
_cell.length_b   1.000
_cell.length_c   1.000
_cell.angle_alpha   90.00
_cell.angle_beta   90.00
_cell.angle_gamma   90.00
#
_symmetry.space_group_name_H-M   'P 1'
#
loop_
_entity.id
_entity.type
_entity.pdbx_description
1 polymer ?
#
loop_
_entity_poly.entity_id
_entity_poly.type
_entity_poly.pdbx_seq_one_letter_code
_entity_poly.pdbx_strand_id
1 'polypeptide(L)'
;MSTQTRQYKQLTQGQRYQIEALLGTDYMQKEIAVSVGISESALSRELSRNASDDGYGAESAHALASQRRVTATKFSKTDQRYMPIIKKGLLLGWSPENISFRMKVEVPDIALSHTTVIPKAFQIATRQQVREAQ
;
A
#
# COMPACT_ATOMS: atom_id res chain seq x y z
N MET A 1 32.93 1.69 1.57
CA MET A 1 31.73 1.05 2.15
C MET A 1 30.52 1.48 1.34
N SER A 2 29.92 0.58 0.57
CA SER A 2 28.75 0.91 -0.27
C SER A 2 27.49 1.01 0.60
N THR A 3 26.92 2.20 0.69
CA THR A 3 25.60 2.42 1.31
C THR A 3 24.52 1.95 0.35
N GLN A 4 24.11 0.69 0.47
CA GLN A 4 22.96 0.18 -0.29
C GLN A 4 21.68 0.83 0.24
N THR A 5 21.04 1.69 -0.57
CA THR A 5 19.71 2.23 -0.33
C THR A 5 18.71 1.07 -0.34
N ARG A 6 18.35 0.56 0.85
CA ARG A 6 17.32 -0.47 0.98
C ARG A 6 15.98 0.13 0.55
N GLN A 7 15.45 -0.38 -0.57
CA GLN A 7 14.10 -0.07 -0.99
C GLN A 7 13.12 -0.51 0.09
N TYR A 8 12.18 0.37 0.43
CA TYR A 8 11.18 0.07 1.44
C TYR A 8 10.24 -1.04 0.92
N LYS A 9 10.28 -2.21 1.57
CA LYS A 9 9.44 -3.36 1.24
C LYS A 9 8.63 -3.76 2.46
N GLN A 10 7.33 -3.95 2.27
CA GLN A 10 6.43 -4.47 3.30
C GLN A 10 6.66 -5.97 3.49
N LEU A 11 6.54 -6.47 4.72
CA LEU A 11 6.54 -7.90 4.98
C LEU A 11 5.30 -8.54 4.36
N THR A 12 5.53 -9.61 3.60
CA THR A 12 4.47 -10.45 3.05
C THR A 12 3.85 -11.32 4.16
N GLN A 13 2.68 -11.90 3.91
CA GLN A 13 2.08 -12.84 4.85
C GLN A 13 2.96 -14.09 5.05
N GLY A 14 3.55 -14.63 3.98
CA GLY A 14 4.49 -15.76 4.06
C GLY A 14 5.72 -15.47 4.93
N GLN A 15 6.29 -14.26 4.83
CA GLN A 15 7.39 -13.86 5.72
C GLN A 15 6.97 -13.79 7.19
N ARG A 16 5.72 -13.43 7.50
CA ARG A 16 5.23 -13.45 8.88
C ARG A 16 5.10 -14.86 9.43
N TYR A 17 4.62 -15.81 8.63
CA TYR A 17 4.59 -17.23 9.01
C TYR A 17 6.00 -17.78 9.27
N GLN A 18 6.99 -17.40 8.45
CA GLN A 18 8.38 -17.78 8.70
C GLN A 18 8.91 -17.19 10.03
N ILE A 19 8.59 -15.93 10.32
CA ILE A 19 8.96 -15.30 11.60
C ILE A 19 8.32 -16.04 12.79
N GLU A 20 7.02 -16.33 12.71
CA GLU A 20 6.30 -17.06 13.76
C GLU A 20 6.91 -18.44 14.02
N ALA A 21 7.19 -19.21 12.96
CA ALA A 21 7.82 -20.53 13.08
C ALA A 21 9.21 -20.48 13.74
N LEU A 22 9.99 -19.43 13.44
CA LEU A 22 11.35 -19.27 13.98
C LEU A 22 11.37 -18.67 15.39
N LEU A 23 10.35 -17.90 15.79
CA LEU A 23 10.24 -17.39 17.17
C LEU A 23 9.93 -18.48 18.19
N GLY A 24 9.33 -19.60 17.77
CA GLY A 24 9.11 -20.77 18.62
C GLY A 24 10.37 -21.61 18.90
N THR A 25 11.54 -21.15 18.45
CA THR A 25 12.82 -21.85 18.55
C THR A 25 13.89 -20.94 19.17
N ASP A 26 15.03 -21.49 19.61
CA ASP A 26 16.07 -20.77 20.36
C ASP A 26 16.97 -19.85 19.49
N TYR A 27 16.44 -19.33 18.38
CA TYR A 27 17.19 -18.45 17.47
C TYR A 27 17.19 -17.00 17.96
N MET A 28 18.34 -16.34 17.78
CA MET A 28 18.43 -14.90 18.00
C MET A 28 17.70 -14.13 16.89
N GLN A 29 17.15 -12.96 17.20
CA GLN A 29 16.48 -12.09 16.22
C GLN A 29 17.32 -11.81 14.95
N LYS A 30 18.65 -11.71 15.10
CA LYS A 30 19.58 -11.54 13.97
C LYS A 30 19.48 -12.70 12.97
N GLU A 31 19.40 -13.93 13.47
CA GLU A 31 19.40 -15.16 12.68
C GLU A 31 18.05 -15.32 11.97
N ILE A 32 16.96 -14.97 12.67
CA ILE A 32 15.61 -14.92 12.11
C ILE A 32 15.56 -13.92 10.94
N ALA A 33 16.11 -12.71 11.13
CA ALA A 33 16.13 -11.70 10.07
C ALA A 33 16.91 -12.16 8.83
N VAL A 34 18.06 -12.81 9.02
CA VAL A 34 18.86 -13.39 7.92
C VAL A 34 18.08 -14.49 7.20
N SER A 35 17.47 -15.43 7.94
CA SER A 35 16.69 -16.55 7.40
C SER A 35 15.50 -16.08 6.54
N VAL A 36 14.78 -15.06 7.01
CA VAL A 36 13.61 -14.48 6.31
C VAL A 36 14.00 -13.51 5.18
N GLY A 37 15.28 -13.09 5.13
CA GLY A 37 15.79 -12.15 4.14
C GLY A 37 15.39 -10.69 4.39
N ILE A 38 15.30 -10.27 5.66
CA ILE A 38 14.95 -8.92 6.09
C ILE A 38 16.06 -8.29 6.96
N SER A 39 15.99 -6.98 7.26
CA SER A 39 16.86 -6.41 8.31
C SER A 39 16.37 -6.82 9.69
N GLU A 40 17.32 -6.89 10.63
CA GLU A 40 17.05 -6.91 12.07
C GLU A 40 16.12 -5.75 12.49
N SER A 41 16.35 -4.55 11.95
CA SER A 41 15.49 -3.40 12.19
C SER A 41 14.06 -3.55 11.64
N ALA A 42 13.87 -4.33 10.57
CA ALA A 42 12.55 -4.63 10.05
C ALA A 42 11.83 -5.65 10.93
N LEU A 43 12.55 -6.67 11.41
CA LEU A 43 12.02 -7.65 12.36
C LEU A 43 11.63 -6.97 13.68
N SER A 44 12.52 -6.16 14.26
CA SER A 44 12.24 -5.41 15.50
C SER A 44 11.00 -4.52 15.38
N ARG A 45 10.86 -3.78 14.27
CA ARG A 45 9.67 -2.95 14.01
C ARG A 45 8.40 -3.78 13.79
N GLU A 46 8.51 -4.96 13.17
CA GLU A 46 7.39 -5.87 12.97
C GLU A 46 6.88 -6.38 14.32
N LEU A 47 7.78 -6.87 15.18
CA LEU A 47 7.44 -7.36 16.53
C LEU A 47 6.84 -6.26 17.38
N SER A 48 7.49 -5.09 17.44
CA SER A 48 7.01 -3.95 18.22
C SER A 48 5.61 -3.47 17.80
N ARG A 49 5.23 -3.61 16.53
CA ARG A 49 3.94 -3.11 16.04
C ARG A 49 2.84 -4.16 16.03
N ASN A 50 3.19 -5.43 15.85
CA ASN A 50 2.24 -6.48 15.50
C ASN A 50 2.28 -7.70 16.44
N ALA A 51 3.20 -7.76 17.40
CA ALA A 51 3.11 -8.76 18.47
C ALA A 51 2.08 -8.33 19.52
N SER A 52 1.50 -9.32 20.19
CA SER A 52 0.66 -9.17 21.38
C SER A 52 1.43 -9.60 22.63
N ASP A 53 0.88 -9.33 23.81
CA ASP A 53 1.46 -9.75 25.10
C ASP A 53 1.58 -11.29 25.20
N ASP A 54 0.67 -12.02 24.54
CA ASP A 54 0.67 -13.48 24.46
C ASP A 54 1.66 -14.05 23.42
N GLY A 55 2.40 -13.17 22.70
CA GLY A 55 3.38 -13.56 21.69
C GLY A 55 3.08 -13.04 20.28
N TYR A 56 3.76 -13.60 19.29
CA TYR A 56 3.65 -13.20 17.89
C TYR A 56 2.82 -14.20 17.08
N GLY A 57 1.62 -13.77 16.65
CA GLY A 57 0.77 -14.53 15.73
C GLY A 57 0.84 -13.97 14.31
N ALA A 58 1.23 -14.77 13.32
CA ALA A 58 1.42 -14.32 11.94
C ALA A 58 0.12 -13.80 11.29
N GLU A 59 -1.00 -14.48 11.56
CA GLU A 59 -2.33 -14.11 11.05
C GLU A 59 -2.80 -12.77 11.65
N SER A 60 -2.75 -12.63 12.97
CA SER A 60 -3.07 -11.39 13.69
C SER A 60 -2.18 -10.24 13.23
N ALA A 61 -0.88 -10.49 13.10
CA ALA A 61 0.07 -9.49 12.62
C ALA A 61 -0.23 -9.03 11.19
N HIS A 62 -0.63 -9.96 10.31
CA HIS A 62 -1.05 -9.62 8.96
C HIS A 62 -2.35 -8.81 8.95
N ALA A 63 -3.34 -9.18 9.76
CA ALA A 63 -4.60 -8.46 9.88
C ALA A 63 -4.38 -7.03 10.37
N LEU A 64 -3.57 -6.82 11.41
CA LEU A 64 -3.20 -5.49 11.92
C LEU A 64 -2.45 -4.66 10.87
N ALA A 65 -1.50 -5.26 10.15
CA ALA A 65 -0.78 -4.56 9.09
C ALA A 65 -1.70 -4.16 7.93
N SER A 66 -2.67 -5.01 7.57
CA SER A 66 -3.69 -4.73 6.56
C SER A 66 -4.66 -3.65 7.02
N GLN A 67 -5.11 -3.71 8.28
CA GLN A 67 -5.98 -2.69 8.87
C GLN A 67 -5.31 -1.30 8.84
N ARG A 68 -4.05 -1.20 9.29
CA ARG A 68 -3.29 0.06 9.20
C ARG A 68 -3.13 0.57 7.77
N ARG A 69 -3.08 -0.34 6.79
CA ARG A 69 -2.99 0.04 5.37
C ARG A 69 -4.29 0.63 4.86
N VAL A 70 -5.44 0.06 5.22
CA VAL A 70 -6.76 0.54 4.76
C VAL A 70 -7.20 1.82 5.48
N THR A 71 -6.77 2.03 6.72
CA THR A 71 -7.06 3.25 7.48
C THR A 71 -6.10 4.40 7.19
N ALA A 72 -4.98 4.14 6.50
CA ALA A 72 -4.03 5.18 6.14
C ALA A 72 -4.65 6.17 5.14
N THR A 73 -4.42 7.47 5.32
CA THR A 73 -4.88 8.53 4.40
C THR A 73 -4.48 8.29 2.94
N LYS A 74 -3.36 7.61 2.70
CA LYS A 74 -2.88 7.27 1.35
C LYS A 74 -3.69 6.16 0.67
N PHE A 75 -4.57 5.45 1.39
CA PHE A 75 -5.40 4.38 0.86
C PHE A 75 -6.38 4.87 -0.22
N SER A 76 -6.83 6.12 -0.15
CA SER A 76 -7.70 6.74 -1.16
C SER A 76 -7.12 6.65 -2.58
N LYS A 77 -5.78 6.60 -2.73
CA LYS A 77 -5.09 6.44 -4.03
C LYS A 77 -5.31 5.08 -4.69
N THR A 78 -5.70 4.08 -3.92
CA THR A 78 -5.94 2.70 -4.38
C THR A 78 -7.44 2.42 -4.54
N ASP A 79 -8.30 3.29 -4.02
CA ASP A 79 -9.75 3.10 -4.02
C ASP A 79 -10.37 3.21 -5.42
N GLN A 80 -10.93 2.13 -5.95
CA GLN A 80 -11.43 2.15 -7.33
C GLN A 80 -12.63 3.08 -7.55
N ARG A 81 -13.28 3.59 -6.49
CA ARG A 81 -14.44 4.50 -6.58
C ARG A 81 -14.12 5.83 -7.25
N TYR A 82 -12.85 6.27 -7.32
CA TYR A 82 -12.50 7.49 -8.06
C TYR A 82 -12.57 7.32 -9.59
N MET A 83 -12.46 6.08 -10.11
CA MET A 83 -12.39 5.83 -11.56
C MET A 83 -13.59 6.40 -12.34
N PRO A 84 -14.85 6.15 -11.95
CA PRO A 84 -16.00 6.74 -12.64
C PRO A 84 -16.02 8.27 -12.58
N ILE A 85 -15.52 8.88 -11.49
CA ILE A 85 -15.47 10.34 -11.33
C ILE A 85 -14.46 10.94 -12.31
N ILE A 86 -13.25 10.37 -12.38
CA ILE A 86 -12.24 10.82 -13.34
C ILE A 86 -12.74 10.64 -14.77
N LYS A 87 -13.35 9.50 -15.10
CA LYS A 87 -13.93 9.26 -16.43
C LYS A 87 -15.00 10.31 -16.79
N LYS A 88 -15.94 10.58 -15.88
CA LYS A 88 -16.98 11.59 -16.08
C LYS A 88 -16.39 12.99 -16.25
N GLY A 89 -15.41 13.36 -15.43
CA GLY A 89 -14.71 14.65 -15.54
C GLY A 89 -14.00 14.81 -16.88
N LEU A 90 -13.32 13.76 -17.37
CA LEU A 90 -12.69 13.78 -18.68
C LEU A 90 -13.69 13.90 -19.82
N LEU A 91 -14.82 13.20 -19.76
CA LEU A 91 -15.91 13.32 -20.74
C LEU A 91 -16.51 14.74 -20.78
N LEU A 92 -16.51 15.45 -19.64
CA LEU A 92 -16.96 16.83 -19.52
C LEU A 92 -15.87 17.86 -19.88
N GLY A 93 -14.68 17.41 -20.31
CA GLY A 93 -13.56 18.30 -20.66
C GLY A 93 -12.87 18.96 -19.46
N TRP A 94 -13.03 18.44 -18.26
CA TRP A 94 -12.39 19.00 -17.07
C TRP A 94 -10.90 18.68 -17.00
N SER A 95 -10.10 19.65 -16.56
CA SER A 95 -8.68 19.43 -16.26
C SER A 95 -8.49 18.57 -14.99
N PRO A 96 -7.34 17.91 -14.82
CA PRO A 96 -7.03 17.15 -13.60
C PRO A 96 -7.14 17.97 -12.30
N GLU A 97 -6.84 19.27 -12.35
CA GLU A 97 -6.98 20.21 -11.24
C GLU A 97 -8.46 20.40 -10.89
N ASN A 98 -9.31 20.62 -11.88
CA ASN A 98 -10.76 20.77 -11.68
C ASN A 98 -11.39 19.49 -11.14
N ILE A 99 -10.96 18.32 -11.65
CA ILE A 99 -11.42 17.02 -11.14
C ILE A 99 -11.01 16.88 -9.66
N SER A 100 -9.75 17.17 -9.32
CA SER A 100 -9.26 17.11 -7.94
C SER A 100 -10.02 18.06 -7.00
N PHE A 101 -10.28 19.29 -7.44
CA PHE A 101 -11.04 20.27 -6.66
C PHE A 101 -12.47 19.79 -6.41
N ARG A 102 -13.18 19.34 -7.45
CA ARG A 102 -14.55 18.81 -7.32
C ARG A 102 -14.60 17.59 -6.41
N MET A 103 -13.61 16.68 -6.51
CA MET A 103 -13.53 15.51 -5.62
C MET A 103 -13.44 15.90 -4.14
N LYS A 104 -12.69 16.96 -3.80
CA LYS A 104 -12.60 17.43 -2.40
C LYS A 104 -13.94 17.94 -1.86
N VAL A 105 -14.81 18.46 -2.73
CA VAL A 105 -16.12 19.01 -2.34
C VAL A 105 -17.18 17.92 -2.31
N GLU A 106 -17.22 17.06 -3.33
CA GLU A 106 -18.29 16.06 -3.49
C GLU A 106 -18.01 14.75 -2.77
N VAL A 107 -16.74 14.32 -2.70
CA VAL A 107 -16.33 13.00 -2.19
C VAL A 107 -15.02 13.07 -1.41
N PRO A 108 -14.97 13.82 -0.30
CA PRO A 108 -13.74 14.09 0.45
C PRO A 108 -13.00 12.81 0.89
N ASP A 109 -13.73 11.74 1.20
CA ASP A 109 -13.17 10.47 1.68
C ASP A 109 -12.26 9.76 0.66
N ILE A 110 -12.51 9.98 -0.63
CA ILE A 110 -11.74 9.38 -1.73
C ILE A 110 -11.05 10.44 -2.60
N ALA A 111 -10.98 11.67 -2.10
CA ALA A 111 -10.44 12.79 -2.86
C ALA A 111 -8.96 12.58 -3.20
N LEU A 112 -8.62 12.78 -4.47
CA LEU A 112 -7.27 12.67 -4.98
C LEU A 112 -6.68 14.05 -5.27
N SER A 113 -5.35 14.17 -5.14
CA SER A 113 -4.63 15.34 -5.66
C SER A 113 -4.57 15.31 -7.19
N HIS A 114 -4.49 16.48 -7.82
CA HIS A 114 -4.33 16.60 -9.28
C HIS A 114 -3.14 15.78 -9.81
N THR A 115 -2.01 15.75 -9.09
CA THR A 115 -0.84 14.92 -9.43
C THR A 115 -1.17 13.43 -9.46
N THR A 116 -2.13 12.96 -8.66
CA THR A 116 -2.58 11.57 -8.67
C THR A 116 -3.62 11.33 -9.78
N VAL A 117 -4.45 12.32 -10.08
CA VAL A 117 -5.45 12.26 -11.16
C VAL A 117 -4.77 12.20 -12.53
N ILE A 118 -3.70 12.97 -12.77
CA ILE A 118 -2.98 13.03 -14.05
C ILE A 118 -2.63 11.63 -14.61
N PRO A 119 -1.83 10.78 -13.93
CA PRO A 119 -1.46 9.47 -14.49
C PRO A 119 -2.67 8.55 -14.64
N LYS A 120 -3.71 8.70 -13.80
CA LYS A 120 -4.95 7.91 -13.91
C LYS A 120 -5.77 8.31 -15.14
N ALA A 121 -5.87 9.61 -15.39
CA ALA A 121 -6.53 10.16 -16.57
C ALA A 121 -5.85 9.70 -17.87
N PHE A 122 -4.51 9.75 -17.92
CA PHE A 122 -3.75 9.20 -19.04
C PHE A 122 -4.04 7.71 -19.27
N GLN A 123 -3.99 6.88 -18.22
CA GLN A 123 -4.31 5.44 -18.33
C GLN A 123 -5.73 5.18 -18.85
N ILE A 124 -6.71 6.01 -18.45
CA ILE A 124 -8.09 5.91 -18.92
C ILE A 124 -8.18 6.25 -20.41
N ALA A 125 -7.55 7.34 -20.84
CA ALA A 125 -7.55 7.78 -22.23
C ALA A 125 -6.92 6.74 -23.17
N THR A 126 -5.77 6.17 -22.78
CA THR A 126 -5.10 5.12 -23.58
C THR A 126 -5.96 3.87 -23.73
N ARG A 127 -6.65 3.44 -22.67
CA ARG A 127 -7.54 2.27 -22.72
C ARG A 127 -8.76 2.49 -23.63
N GLN A 128 -9.24 3.73 -23.74
CA GLN A 128 -10.36 4.08 -24.62
C GLN A 128 -9.95 3.98 -26.10
N GLN A 129 -8.76 4.50 -26.45
CA GLN A 129 -8.24 4.46 -27.82
C GLN A 129 -8.00 3.04 -28.33
N VAL A 130 -7.51 2.14 -27.47
CA VAL A 130 -7.31 0.71 -27.83
C VAL A 130 -8.65 0.02 -28.10
N ARG A 131 -9.71 0.38 -27.37
CA ARG A 131 -11.03 -0.25 -27.49
C ARG A 131 -11.81 0.22 -28.72
N GLU A 132 -11.58 1.45 -29.19
CA GLU A 132 -12.22 2.01 -30.38
C GLU A 132 -11.53 1.56 -31.69
N ALA A 133 -10.32 0.99 -31.61
CA ALA A 133 -9.54 0.50 -32.73
C ALA A 133 -9.75 -1.01 -33.03
N GLN A 134 -10.66 -1.68 -32.32
CA GLN A 134 -11.02 -3.10 -32.49
C GLN A 134 -12.48 -3.22 -32.92
#